data_AF-A0AAX3LJM2-F1
#
_entry.id   AF-A0AAX3LJM2-F1
#
_cell.length_a   1.000
_cell.length_b   1.000
_cell.length_c   1.000
_cell.angle_alpha   90.00
_cell.angle_beta   90.00
_cell.angle_gamma   90.00
#
_symmetry.space_group_name_H-M   'P 1'
#
loop_
_entity.id
_entity.type
_entity.pdbx_description
1 polymer ?
#
loop_
_entity_poly.entity_id
_entity_poly.type
_entity_poly.pdbx_seq_one_letter_code
_entity_poly.pdbx_strand_id
1 'polypeptide(L)'
;MTFDADLNACAAMVERADPWRFRAAMAAPVETRKLLFPLYAFNVEVARAPWVTQETMIAEMRLQWWRDALEEVAKGGPVRRHEVTTPLARAIAPQDAELLDELVAARRWDIYKDPFEDAAHFERYIDQTAGHLMWVAARRLGATDEAVVRDAAYATGIAAWLCAIPNLEEAGRVPLLDGTAEGVSALAKGALDRLKSARANRGRIPKAARAALLPAAHAGPVLRAAVDAPEKVSQAALPDPRRHFALRALVSRW
;
A
#
# COMPACT_ATOMS: atom_id res chain seq x y z
N MET A 1 -3.87 -11.43 26.32
CA MET A 1 -2.74 -10.69 25.71
C MET A 1 -3.20 -9.26 25.48
N THR A 2 -2.51 -8.29 26.07
CA THR A 2 -2.89 -6.87 26.03
C THR A 2 -2.02 -6.17 25.00
N PHE A 3 -2.62 -5.43 24.06
CA PHE A 3 -1.87 -4.54 23.18
C PHE A 3 -1.36 -3.33 23.98
N ASP A 4 -0.12 -2.91 23.72
CA ASP A 4 0.39 -1.68 24.34
C ASP A 4 -0.28 -0.44 23.71
N ALA A 5 -0.10 0.72 24.36
CA ALA A 5 -0.74 1.97 23.92
C ALA A 5 -0.37 2.36 22.48
N ASP A 6 0.87 2.08 22.07
CA ASP A 6 1.38 2.40 20.73
C ASP A 6 0.71 1.55 19.65
N LEU A 7 0.54 0.25 19.91
CA LEU A 7 -0.12 -0.64 18.97
C LEU A 7 -1.60 -0.29 18.81
N ASN A 8 -2.27 0.12 19.89
CA ASN A 8 -3.64 0.62 19.82
C ASN A 8 -3.73 1.94 19.04
N ALA A 9 -2.75 2.83 19.20
CA ALA A 9 -2.67 4.07 18.42
C ALA A 9 -2.47 3.78 16.92
N CYS A 10 -1.58 2.85 16.58
CA CYS A 10 -1.41 2.38 15.20
C CYS A 10 -2.72 1.82 14.63
N ALA A 11 -3.42 0.98 15.38
CA ALA A 11 -4.69 0.41 14.94
C ALA A 11 -5.76 1.49 14.70
N ALA A 12 -5.91 2.45 15.61
CA ALA A 12 -6.85 3.56 15.48
C ALA A 12 -6.53 4.49 14.30
N MET A 13 -5.23 4.73 14.04
CA MET A 13 -4.78 5.49 12.87
C MET A 13 -5.19 4.79 11.57
N VAL A 14 -4.95 3.48 11.47
CA VAL A 14 -5.32 2.68 10.29
C VAL A 14 -6.84 2.60 10.16
N GLU A 15 -7.59 2.43 11.24
CA GLU A 15 -9.07 2.41 11.20
C GLU A 15 -9.64 3.67 10.56
N ARG A 16 -9.11 4.84 10.94
CA ARG A 16 -9.57 6.14 10.45
C ARG A 16 -9.13 6.41 9.00
N ALA A 17 -7.87 6.12 8.66
CA ALA A 17 -7.28 6.52 7.39
C ALA A 17 -7.36 5.44 6.29
N ASP A 18 -7.36 4.17 6.67
CA ASP A 18 -7.47 3.02 5.78
C ASP A 18 -8.37 1.92 6.38
N PRO A 19 -9.70 2.13 6.38
CA PRO A 19 -10.66 1.18 6.93
C PRO A 19 -10.56 -0.21 6.30
N TRP A 20 -10.05 -0.29 5.06
CA TRP A 20 -9.90 -1.55 4.36
C TRP A 20 -8.72 -2.37 4.90
N ARG A 21 -7.52 -1.78 4.99
CA ARG A 21 -6.36 -2.46 5.62
C ARG A 21 -6.62 -2.75 7.09
N PHE A 22 -7.36 -1.89 7.79
CA PHE A 22 -7.81 -2.17 9.16
C PHE A 22 -8.62 -3.48 9.24
N ARG A 23 -9.67 -3.61 8.43
CA ARG A 23 -10.50 -4.84 8.39
C ARG A 23 -9.70 -6.07 7.97
N ALA A 24 -8.79 -5.93 6.99
CA ALA A 24 -7.90 -7.00 6.58
C ALA A 24 -7.01 -7.47 7.73
N ALA A 25 -6.43 -6.56 8.52
CA ALA A 25 -5.67 -6.89 9.72
C ALA A 25 -6.57 -7.52 10.81
N MET A 26 -7.80 -7.05 10.98
CA MET A 26 -8.75 -7.61 11.94
C MET A 26 -9.22 -9.03 11.58
N ALA A 27 -9.23 -9.38 10.29
CA ALA A 27 -9.48 -10.75 9.82
C ALA A 27 -8.27 -11.69 10.02
N ALA A 28 -7.08 -11.14 10.31
CA ALA A 28 -5.88 -11.93 10.59
C ALA A 28 -5.83 -12.41 12.06
N PRO A 29 -5.04 -13.47 12.36
CA PRO A 29 -4.75 -13.88 13.72
C PRO A 29 -4.21 -12.72 14.58
N VAL A 30 -4.52 -12.73 15.88
CA VAL A 30 -4.16 -11.63 16.80
C VAL A 30 -2.66 -11.33 16.79
N GLU A 31 -1.81 -12.35 16.75
CA GLU A 31 -0.35 -12.18 16.71
C GLU A 31 0.13 -11.48 15.44
N THR A 32 -0.50 -11.74 14.30
CA THR A 32 -0.19 -11.09 13.02
C THR A 32 -0.45 -9.58 13.07
N ARG A 33 -1.41 -9.13 13.87
CA ARG A 33 -1.76 -7.70 14.00
C ARG A 33 -0.65 -6.86 14.59
N LYS A 34 0.22 -7.45 15.42
CA LYS A 34 1.41 -6.79 16.00
C LYS A 34 2.43 -6.38 14.92
N LEU A 35 2.43 -7.06 13.78
CA LEU A 35 3.18 -6.67 12.59
C LEU A 35 2.38 -5.72 11.69
N LEU A 36 1.13 -6.09 11.38
CA LEU A 36 0.35 -5.39 10.35
C LEU A 36 -0.02 -3.95 10.75
N PHE A 37 -0.41 -3.69 12.00
CA PHE A 37 -0.84 -2.35 12.39
C PHE A 37 0.29 -1.31 12.36
N PRO A 38 1.48 -1.55 12.94
CA PRO A 38 2.58 -0.58 12.84
C PRO A 38 3.02 -0.35 11.40
N LEU A 39 3.08 -1.41 10.59
CA LEU A 39 3.45 -1.32 9.17
C LEU A 39 2.43 -0.52 8.35
N TYR A 40 1.13 -0.73 8.57
CA TYR A 40 0.07 0.02 7.89
C TYR A 40 -0.05 1.45 8.41
N ALA A 41 0.15 1.69 9.70
CA ALA A 41 0.19 3.04 10.28
C ALA A 41 1.36 3.85 9.69
N PHE A 42 2.54 3.22 9.55
CA PHE A 42 3.67 3.81 8.84
C PHE A 42 3.29 4.23 7.41
N ASN A 43 2.66 3.33 6.65
CA ASN A 43 2.24 3.65 5.29
C ASN A 43 1.20 4.78 5.24
N VAL A 44 0.27 4.85 6.21
CA VAL A 44 -0.69 5.96 6.32
C VAL A 44 0.02 7.30 6.50
N GLU A 45 0.97 7.38 7.43
CA GLU A 45 1.70 8.62 7.71
C GLU A 45 2.56 9.06 6.52
N VAL A 46 3.29 8.12 5.93
CA VAL A 46 4.17 8.37 4.79
C VAL A 46 3.38 8.77 3.54
N ALA A 47 2.27 8.08 3.24
CA ALA A 47 1.41 8.44 2.12
C ALA A 47 0.70 9.78 2.32
N ARG A 48 0.47 10.21 3.58
CA ARG A 48 -0.16 11.49 3.90
C ARG A 48 0.84 12.65 3.87
N ALA A 49 2.12 12.43 4.17
CA ALA A 49 3.12 13.49 4.34
C ALA A 49 3.18 14.51 3.19
N PRO A 50 3.10 14.12 1.90
CA PRO A 50 3.08 15.07 0.77
C PRO A 50 1.87 16.01 0.74
N TRP A 51 0.78 15.65 1.42
CA TRP A 51 -0.52 16.33 1.32
C TRP A 51 -0.87 17.17 2.54
N VAL A 52 -0.02 17.19 3.58
CA VAL A 52 -0.25 17.96 4.82
C VAL A 52 -0.01 19.46 4.61
N THR A 53 0.72 19.84 3.57
CA THR A 53 1.16 21.20 3.29
C THR A 53 1.30 21.41 1.79
N GLN A 54 1.20 22.65 1.32
CA GLN A 54 1.53 23.02 -0.06
C GLN A 54 3.01 23.41 -0.23
N GLU A 55 3.71 23.63 0.88
CA GLU A 55 5.14 23.98 0.89
C GLU A 55 6.00 22.73 0.64
N THR A 56 6.56 22.60 -0.57
CA THR A 56 7.41 21.47 -1.00
C THR A 56 8.48 21.13 0.03
N MET A 57 9.18 22.15 0.55
CA MET A 57 10.26 21.96 1.52
C MET A 57 9.77 21.28 2.81
N ILE A 58 8.59 21.67 3.32
CA ILE A 58 8.03 21.09 4.55
C ILE A 58 7.59 19.64 4.29
N ALA A 59 7.04 19.34 3.11
CA ALA A 59 6.70 17.97 2.74
C ALA A 59 7.96 17.08 2.62
N GLU A 60 9.03 17.57 2.01
CA GLU A 60 10.31 16.85 1.92
C GLU A 60 10.92 16.60 3.31
N MET A 61 10.91 17.60 4.20
CA MET A 61 11.38 17.43 5.58
C MET A 61 10.61 16.32 6.33
N ARG A 62 9.30 16.20 6.10
CA ARG A 62 8.48 15.13 6.70
C ARG A 62 8.85 13.75 6.16
N LEU A 63 9.06 13.62 4.85
CA LEU A 63 9.53 12.36 4.27
C LEU A 63 10.94 12.04 4.78
N GLN A 64 11.84 13.02 4.83
CA GLN A 64 13.20 12.83 5.33
C GLN A 64 13.21 12.33 6.79
N TRP A 65 12.33 12.87 7.64
CA TRP A 65 12.18 12.36 9.00
C TRP A 65 11.82 10.87 9.03
N TRP A 66 10.99 10.37 8.11
CA TRP A 66 10.69 8.94 8.03
C TRP A 66 11.87 8.12 7.51
N ARG A 67 12.62 8.62 6.52
CA ARG A 67 13.84 7.99 6.00
C ARG A 67 14.88 7.82 7.11
N ASP A 68 15.15 8.89 7.84
CA ASP A 68 16.09 8.88 8.95
C ASP A 68 15.63 7.89 10.05
N ALA A 69 14.32 7.68 10.24
CA ALA A 69 13.80 6.77 11.26
C ALA A 69 13.98 5.31 10.85
N LEU A 70 13.83 5.01 9.56
CA LEU A 70 14.11 3.70 8.98
C LEU A 70 15.60 3.41 8.95
N GLU A 71 16.44 4.42 8.74
CA GLU A 71 17.90 4.29 8.83
C GLU A 71 18.33 3.87 10.26
N GLU A 72 17.72 4.46 11.30
CA GLU A 72 17.94 4.03 12.69
C GLU A 72 17.56 2.56 12.93
N VAL A 73 16.41 2.12 12.37
CA VAL A 73 15.96 0.73 12.42
C VAL A 73 16.96 -0.19 11.70
N ALA A 74 17.41 0.20 10.51
CA ALA A 74 18.37 -0.56 9.71
C ALA A 74 19.72 -0.75 10.43
N LYS A 75 20.18 0.27 11.16
CA LYS A 75 21.40 0.20 11.98
C LYS A 75 21.25 -0.65 13.25
N GLY A 76 20.03 -1.05 13.62
CA GLY A 76 19.77 -1.84 14.82
C GLY A 76 19.98 -1.08 16.14
N GLY A 77 20.03 0.25 16.08
CA GLY A 77 20.24 1.13 17.23
C GLY A 77 18.93 1.60 17.88
N PRO A 78 19.00 2.49 18.88
CA PRO A 78 17.84 3.18 19.41
C PRO A 78 17.13 3.97 18.30
N VAL A 79 15.83 3.74 18.14
CA VAL A 79 14.99 4.47 17.19
C VAL A 79 14.29 5.61 17.93
N ARG A 80 14.18 6.76 17.29
CA ARG A 80 13.44 7.91 17.82
C ARG A 80 12.03 7.52 18.25
N ARG A 81 11.59 8.09 19.37
CA ARG A 81 10.29 7.80 19.97
C ARG A 81 9.15 8.42 19.15
N HIS A 82 8.32 7.57 18.58
CA HIS A 82 7.04 7.91 17.97
C HIS A 82 6.09 6.71 18.15
N GLU A 83 4.79 6.98 18.23
CA GLU A 83 3.76 5.95 18.43
C GLU A 83 3.78 4.87 17.34
N VAL A 84 4.30 5.19 16.16
CA VAL A 84 4.46 4.25 15.03
C VAL A 84 5.87 3.65 14.94
N THR A 85 6.94 4.45 15.09
CA THR A 85 8.33 3.95 14.87
C THR A 85 8.72 2.92 15.90
N THR A 86 8.28 3.08 17.15
CA THR A 86 8.61 2.16 18.25
C THR A 86 8.05 0.75 18.04
N PRO A 87 6.75 0.56 17.76
CA PRO A 87 6.25 -0.77 17.45
C PRO A 87 6.71 -1.27 16.06
N LEU A 88 6.94 -0.38 15.08
CA LEU A 88 7.47 -0.77 13.76
C LEU A 88 8.87 -1.40 13.88
N ALA A 89 9.78 -0.75 14.62
CA ALA A 89 11.15 -1.22 14.84
C ALA A 89 11.21 -2.61 15.49
N ARG A 90 10.19 -2.98 16.29
CA ARG A 90 10.07 -4.32 16.89
C ARG A 90 9.53 -5.36 15.91
N ALA A 91 8.81 -4.93 14.87
CA ALA A 91 8.09 -5.80 13.95
C ALA A 91 8.92 -6.20 12.72
N ILE A 92 9.85 -5.35 12.29
CA ILE A 92 10.62 -5.52 11.05
C ILE A 92 12.11 -5.77 11.29
N ALA A 93 12.80 -6.30 10.28
CA ALA A 93 14.25 -6.49 10.27
C ALA A 93 14.95 -5.33 9.51
N PRO A 94 16.28 -5.17 9.64
CA PRO A 94 17.03 -4.13 8.94
C PRO A 94 16.79 -4.06 7.43
N GLN A 95 16.76 -5.20 6.74
CA GLN A 95 16.55 -5.25 5.29
C GLN A 95 15.12 -4.85 4.90
N ASP A 96 14.16 -5.00 5.82
CA ASP A 96 12.80 -4.51 5.58
C ASP A 96 12.76 -2.98 5.70
N ALA A 97 13.54 -2.41 6.62
CA ALA A 97 13.64 -0.96 6.77
C ALA A 97 14.25 -0.30 5.53
N GLU A 98 15.23 -0.94 4.88
CA GLU A 98 15.77 -0.51 3.58
C GLU A 98 14.69 -0.47 2.48
N LEU A 99 13.87 -1.52 2.36
CA LEU A 99 12.74 -1.55 1.41
C LEU A 99 11.69 -0.47 1.72
N LEU A 100 11.42 -0.23 3.00
CA LEU A 100 10.50 0.83 3.41
C LEU A 100 11.10 2.23 3.18
N ASP A 101 12.43 2.40 3.20
CA ASP A 101 13.07 3.67 2.86
C ASP A 101 12.88 3.99 1.38
N GLU A 102 13.03 2.99 0.50
CA GLU A 102 12.70 3.13 -0.92
C GLU A 102 11.23 3.52 -1.13
N LEU A 103 10.31 2.97 -0.33
CA LEU A 103 8.90 3.37 -0.34
C LEU A 103 8.74 4.85 0.01
N VAL A 104 9.42 5.34 1.06
CA VAL A 104 9.37 6.76 1.45
C VAL A 104 9.96 7.64 0.35
N ALA A 105 11.08 7.23 -0.24
CA ALA A 105 11.74 7.95 -1.33
C ALA A 105 10.83 8.08 -2.56
N ALA A 106 10.10 7.02 -2.93
CA ALA A 106 9.16 7.04 -4.04
C ALA A 106 8.03 8.08 -3.85
N ARG A 107 7.60 8.32 -2.61
CA ARG A 107 6.56 9.32 -2.28
C ARG A 107 6.99 10.76 -2.54
N ARG A 108 8.26 11.02 -2.85
CA ARG A 108 8.71 12.32 -3.33
C ARG A 108 7.98 12.74 -4.62
N TRP A 109 7.59 11.79 -5.48
CA TRP A 109 6.77 12.08 -6.65
C TRP A 109 5.46 12.80 -6.28
N ASP A 110 4.83 12.41 -5.16
CA ASP A 110 3.56 13.00 -4.71
C ASP A 110 3.69 14.50 -4.34
N ILE A 111 4.92 14.99 -4.08
CA ILE A 111 5.21 16.40 -3.73
C ILE A 111 5.25 17.29 -4.99
N TYR A 112 5.72 16.76 -6.12
CA TYR A 112 5.94 17.53 -7.35
C TYR A 112 4.85 17.31 -8.39
N LYS A 113 4.76 18.21 -9.37
CA LYS A 113 3.70 18.18 -10.40
C LYS A 113 4.10 17.43 -11.66
N ASP A 114 5.38 17.07 -11.78
CA ASP A 114 5.92 16.43 -12.97
C ASP A 114 5.29 15.05 -13.22
N PRO A 115 4.99 14.71 -14.49
CA PRO A 115 4.53 13.37 -14.83
C PRO A 115 5.61 12.32 -14.53
N PHE A 116 5.24 11.04 -14.57
CA PHE A 116 6.23 9.99 -14.68
C PHE A 116 7.06 10.16 -15.96
N GLU A 117 8.35 9.81 -15.87
CA GLU A 117 9.29 9.93 -17.00
C GLU A 117 8.95 8.94 -18.12
N ASP A 118 8.62 7.71 -17.74
CA ASP A 118 8.28 6.61 -18.62
C ASP A 118 7.49 5.52 -17.88
N ALA A 119 7.10 4.48 -18.61
CA ALA A 119 6.35 3.35 -18.06
C ALA A 119 7.14 2.62 -16.96
N ALA A 120 8.46 2.56 -17.07
CA ALA A 120 9.30 1.89 -16.09
C ALA A 120 9.37 2.69 -14.77
N HIS A 121 9.37 4.02 -14.82
CA HIS A 121 9.27 4.87 -13.63
C HIS A 121 7.91 4.67 -12.93
N PHE A 122 6.81 4.66 -13.68
CA PHE A 122 5.49 4.37 -13.12
C PHE A 122 5.43 2.98 -12.45
N GLU A 123 5.94 1.95 -13.13
CA GLU A 123 5.98 0.59 -12.56
C GLU A 123 6.84 0.52 -11.29
N ARG A 124 8.01 1.16 -11.28
CA ARG A 124 8.86 1.26 -10.08
C ARG A 124 8.13 1.95 -8.93
N TYR A 125 7.42 3.05 -9.19
CA TYR A 125 6.64 3.74 -8.15
C TYR A 125 5.59 2.81 -7.54
N ILE A 126 4.83 2.06 -8.35
CA ILE A 126 3.82 1.11 -7.86
C ILE A 126 4.46 -0.05 -7.08
N ASP A 127 5.58 -0.59 -7.58
CA ASP A 127 6.31 -1.66 -6.92
C ASP A 127 6.94 -1.22 -5.58
N GLN A 128 7.53 -0.03 -5.51
CA GLN A 128 8.09 0.51 -4.27
C GLN A 128 7.00 0.89 -3.27
N THR A 129 5.88 1.46 -3.72
CA THR A 129 4.84 1.94 -2.78
C THR A 129 3.85 0.88 -2.33
N ALA A 130 3.45 -0.04 -3.20
CA ALA A 130 2.53 -1.12 -2.86
C ALA A 130 3.25 -2.47 -2.70
N GLY A 131 4.23 -2.75 -3.56
CA GLY A 131 5.02 -3.98 -3.55
C GLY A 131 5.84 -4.14 -2.27
N HIS A 132 6.66 -3.16 -1.90
CA HIS A 132 7.48 -3.25 -0.67
C HIS A 132 6.63 -3.42 0.58
N LEU A 133 5.53 -2.67 0.69
CA LEU A 133 4.62 -2.77 1.84
C LEU A 133 4.06 -4.19 2.01
N MET A 134 3.52 -4.77 0.93
CA MET A 134 2.93 -6.10 0.99
C MET A 134 3.99 -7.20 1.10
N TRP A 135 5.16 -7.01 0.47
CA TRP A 135 6.29 -7.93 0.55
C TRP A 135 6.84 -8.02 1.97
N VAL A 136 7.13 -6.88 2.61
CA VAL A 136 7.56 -6.82 4.02
C VAL A 136 6.53 -7.49 4.92
N ALA A 137 5.23 -7.20 4.74
CA ALA A 137 4.18 -7.85 5.51
C ALA A 137 4.20 -9.39 5.33
N ALA A 138 4.30 -9.89 4.10
CA ALA A 138 4.23 -11.31 3.81
C ALA A 138 5.47 -12.07 4.31
N ARG A 139 6.68 -11.58 4.01
CA ARG A 139 7.94 -12.26 4.36
C ARG A 139 8.15 -12.36 5.87
N ARG A 140 7.63 -11.41 6.65
CA ARG A 140 7.67 -11.43 8.12
C ARG A 140 6.66 -12.37 8.75
N LEU A 141 5.67 -12.81 7.99
CA LEU A 141 4.69 -13.81 8.43
C LEU A 141 5.03 -15.22 7.94
N GLY A 142 6.00 -15.40 7.04
CA GLY A 142 6.53 -16.69 6.65
C GLY A 142 7.35 -16.65 5.36
N ALA A 143 8.16 -17.70 5.14
CA ALA A 143 8.93 -17.88 3.91
C ALA A 143 7.98 -18.00 2.71
N THR A 144 8.01 -17.01 1.82
CA THR A 144 6.99 -16.84 0.79
C THR A 144 7.61 -16.49 -0.55
N ASP A 145 6.94 -16.88 -1.63
CA ASP A 145 7.36 -16.58 -3.01
C ASP A 145 7.13 -15.08 -3.30
N GLU A 146 8.22 -14.34 -3.49
CA GLU A 146 8.18 -12.88 -3.70
C GLU A 146 7.39 -12.49 -4.95
N ALA A 147 7.52 -13.26 -6.04
CA ALA A 147 6.84 -12.94 -7.29
C ALA A 147 5.31 -13.00 -7.13
N VAL A 148 4.81 -14.00 -6.40
CA VAL A 148 3.37 -14.14 -6.11
C VAL A 148 2.86 -12.99 -5.24
N VAL A 149 3.66 -12.54 -4.27
CA VAL A 149 3.30 -11.39 -3.42
C VAL A 149 3.32 -10.09 -4.22
N ARG A 150 4.35 -9.84 -5.03
CA ARG A 150 4.46 -8.64 -5.85
C ARG A 150 3.38 -8.56 -6.92
N ASP A 151 2.94 -9.69 -7.48
CA ASP A 151 1.78 -9.73 -8.38
C ASP A 151 0.48 -9.29 -7.69
N ALA A 152 0.22 -9.78 -6.47
CA ALA A 152 -0.93 -9.33 -5.68
C ALA A 152 -0.80 -7.85 -5.30
N ALA A 153 0.40 -7.42 -4.92
CA ALA A 153 0.69 -6.06 -4.51
C ALA A 153 0.53 -5.06 -5.66
N TYR A 154 1.03 -5.39 -6.86
CA TYR A 154 0.87 -4.57 -8.05
C TYR A 154 -0.62 -4.39 -8.39
N ALA A 155 -1.40 -5.46 -8.39
CA ALA A 155 -2.84 -5.36 -8.62
C ALA A 155 -3.56 -4.47 -7.60
N THR A 156 -3.14 -4.57 -6.32
CA THR A 156 -3.66 -3.72 -5.24
C THR A 156 -3.26 -2.26 -5.45
N GLY A 157 -2.01 -2.01 -5.81
CA GLY A 157 -1.45 -0.69 -6.10
C GLY A 157 -2.15 -0.01 -7.26
N ILE A 158 -2.30 -0.70 -8.41
CA ILE A 158 -3.02 -0.17 -9.57
C ILE A 158 -4.50 0.10 -9.23
N ALA A 159 -5.18 -0.80 -8.53
CA ALA A 159 -6.56 -0.57 -8.12
C ALA A 159 -6.68 0.70 -7.25
N ALA A 160 -5.79 0.89 -6.28
CA ALA A 160 -5.76 2.08 -5.45
C ALA A 160 -5.40 3.34 -6.25
N TRP A 161 -4.45 3.23 -7.18
CA TRP A 161 -4.03 4.31 -8.08
C TRP A 161 -5.20 4.81 -8.93
N LEU A 162 -5.91 3.90 -9.59
CA LEU A 162 -7.08 4.24 -10.42
C LEU A 162 -8.18 4.94 -9.60
N CYS A 163 -8.41 4.52 -8.35
CA CYS A 163 -9.33 5.21 -7.45
C CYS A 163 -8.83 6.59 -6.99
N ALA A 164 -7.53 6.86 -7.06
CA ALA A 164 -6.91 8.12 -6.65
C ALA A 164 -6.81 9.15 -7.78
N ILE A 165 -6.85 8.72 -9.05
CA ILE A 165 -6.66 9.57 -10.23
C ILE A 165 -7.49 10.86 -10.19
N PRO A 166 -8.81 10.85 -9.91
CA PRO A 166 -9.59 12.10 -9.89
C PRO A 166 -9.05 13.14 -8.92
N ASN A 167 -8.65 12.72 -7.72
CA ASN A 167 -8.09 13.61 -6.71
C ASN A 167 -6.67 14.07 -7.08
N LEU A 168 -5.89 13.22 -7.76
CA LEU A 168 -4.55 13.57 -8.24
C LEU A 168 -4.65 14.62 -9.36
N GLU A 169 -5.58 14.45 -10.30
CA GLU A 169 -5.86 15.41 -11.37
C GLU A 169 -6.40 16.74 -10.81
N GLU A 170 -7.31 16.70 -9.83
CA GLU A 170 -7.80 17.90 -9.13
C GLU A 170 -6.66 18.66 -8.42
N ALA A 171 -5.66 17.94 -7.90
CA ALA A 171 -4.45 18.54 -7.32
C ALA A 171 -3.42 19.02 -8.38
N GLY A 172 -3.73 18.89 -9.67
CA GLY A 172 -2.88 19.30 -10.79
C GLY A 172 -1.70 18.35 -11.04
N ARG A 173 -1.86 17.06 -10.75
CA ARG A 173 -0.90 16.00 -11.12
C ARG A 173 -1.28 15.38 -12.46
N VAL A 174 -0.31 14.71 -13.09
CA VAL A 174 -0.49 13.92 -14.31
C VAL A 174 -0.21 12.44 -13.98
N PRO A 175 -1.21 11.68 -13.50
CA PRO A 175 -0.99 10.36 -12.91
C PRO A 175 -0.85 9.21 -13.92
N LEU A 176 -1.08 9.46 -15.21
CA LEU A 176 -0.99 8.46 -16.27
C LEU A 176 -0.17 8.98 -17.45
N LEU A 177 0.63 8.10 -18.04
CA LEU A 177 1.34 8.33 -19.30
C LEU A 177 0.39 8.25 -20.49
N ASP A 178 -0.58 7.33 -20.42
CA ASP A 178 -1.68 7.18 -21.36
C ASP A 178 -3.00 7.24 -20.60
N GLY A 179 -3.62 8.42 -20.63
CA GLY A 179 -4.92 8.69 -20.00
C GLY A 179 -6.13 8.36 -20.87
N THR A 180 -5.94 7.77 -22.05
CA THR A 180 -7.05 7.36 -22.93
C THR A 180 -7.86 6.23 -22.29
N ALA A 181 -9.10 6.02 -22.77
CA ALA A 181 -9.93 4.91 -22.33
C ALA A 181 -9.22 3.55 -22.58
N GLU A 182 -8.54 3.44 -23.71
CA GLU A 182 -7.74 2.30 -24.10
C GLU A 182 -6.55 2.08 -23.16
N GLY A 183 -5.80 3.15 -22.85
CA GLY A 183 -4.66 3.11 -21.92
C GLY A 183 -5.06 2.68 -20.51
N VAL A 184 -6.15 3.26 -19.98
CA VAL A 184 -6.72 2.89 -18.68
C VAL A 184 -7.16 1.43 -18.65
N SER A 185 -7.89 0.98 -19.69
CA SER A 185 -8.36 -0.40 -19.78
C SER A 185 -7.20 -1.39 -19.90
N ALA A 186 -6.17 -1.05 -20.69
CA ALA A 186 -4.96 -1.86 -20.84
C ALA A 186 -4.19 -2.01 -19.51
N LEU A 187 -3.98 -0.90 -18.79
CA LEU A 187 -3.34 -0.91 -17.47
C LEU A 187 -4.12 -1.77 -16.46
N ALA A 188 -5.44 -1.56 -16.39
CA ALA A 188 -6.31 -2.31 -15.50
C ALA A 188 -6.32 -3.81 -15.83
N LYS A 189 -6.29 -4.17 -17.12
CA LYS A 189 -6.20 -5.56 -17.60
C LYS A 189 -4.88 -6.21 -17.20
N GLY A 190 -3.75 -5.54 -17.40
CA GLY A 190 -2.43 -6.05 -16.99
C GLY A 190 -2.38 -6.33 -15.48
N ALA A 191 -2.89 -5.41 -14.66
CA ALA A 191 -3.01 -5.61 -13.22
C ALA A 191 -3.96 -6.77 -12.85
N LEU A 192 -5.07 -6.93 -13.58
CA LEU A 192 -6.02 -8.03 -13.36
C LEU A 192 -5.41 -9.39 -13.71
N ASP A 193 -4.54 -9.45 -14.71
CA ASP A 193 -3.85 -10.69 -15.10
C ASP A 193 -2.77 -11.08 -14.08
N ARG A 194 -2.00 -10.12 -13.55
CA ARG A 194 -1.09 -10.35 -12.42
C ARG A 194 -1.84 -10.83 -11.18
N LEU A 195 -3.00 -10.26 -10.92
CA LEU A 195 -3.89 -10.76 -9.88
C LEU A 195 -4.29 -12.24 -10.11
N LYS A 196 -4.76 -12.59 -11.31
CA LYS A 196 -5.10 -13.99 -11.62
C LYS A 196 -3.90 -14.91 -11.39
N SER A 197 -2.69 -14.50 -11.82
CA SER A 197 -1.42 -15.20 -11.56
C SER A 197 -1.19 -15.42 -10.07
N ALA A 198 -1.27 -14.38 -9.24
CA ALA A 198 -1.07 -14.48 -7.79
C ALA A 198 -2.05 -15.46 -7.13
N ARG A 199 -3.34 -15.40 -7.51
CA ARG A 199 -4.38 -16.30 -6.98
C ARG A 199 -4.18 -17.74 -7.42
N ALA A 200 -3.77 -17.97 -8.66
CA ALA A 200 -3.46 -19.30 -9.17
C ALA A 200 -2.27 -19.92 -8.41
N ASN A 201 -1.28 -19.10 -8.08
CA ASN A 201 -0.06 -19.52 -7.37
C ASN A 201 -0.14 -19.38 -5.84
N ARG A 202 -1.32 -19.11 -5.25
CA ARG A 202 -1.52 -18.95 -3.79
C ARG A 202 -1.07 -20.15 -2.95
N GLY A 203 -0.93 -21.33 -3.56
CA GLY A 203 -0.39 -22.53 -2.93
C GLY A 203 1.07 -22.36 -2.48
N ARG A 204 1.83 -21.45 -3.11
CA ARG A 204 3.21 -21.10 -2.77
C ARG A 204 3.33 -20.14 -1.59
N ILE A 205 2.19 -19.63 -1.08
CA ILE A 205 2.14 -18.74 0.08
C ILE A 205 1.74 -19.54 1.32
N PRO A 206 2.58 -19.59 2.37
CA PRO A 206 2.23 -20.23 3.63
C PRO A 206 0.96 -19.64 4.25
N LYS A 207 0.20 -20.44 4.97
CA LYS A 207 -1.05 -19.99 5.61
C LYS A 207 -0.86 -18.74 6.49
N ALA A 208 0.24 -18.67 7.23
CA ALA A 208 0.57 -17.53 8.09
C ALA A 208 0.78 -16.22 7.29
N ALA A 209 1.38 -16.30 6.09
CA ALA A 209 1.66 -15.15 5.24
C ALA A 209 0.47 -14.67 4.40
N ARG A 210 -0.58 -15.50 4.22
CA ARG A 210 -1.78 -15.11 3.44
C ARG A 210 -2.50 -13.89 4.01
N ALA A 211 -2.40 -13.66 5.33
CA ALA A 211 -2.97 -12.48 5.96
C ALA A 211 -2.43 -11.15 5.38
N ALA A 212 -1.18 -11.12 4.91
CA ALA A 212 -0.59 -9.96 4.26
C ALA A 212 -1.20 -9.67 2.87
N LEU A 213 -1.81 -10.66 2.23
CA LEU A 213 -2.42 -10.53 0.90
C LEU A 213 -3.91 -10.21 0.97
N LEU A 214 -4.54 -10.28 2.15
CA LEU A 214 -5.95 -9.89 2.35
C LEU A 214 -6.29 -8.49 1.83
N PRO A 215 -5.42 -7.46 1.97
CA PRO A 215 -5.69 -6.14 1.42
C PRO A 215 -5.93 -6.14 -0.08
N ALA A 216 -5.36 -7.10 -0.80
CA ALA A 216 -5.57 -7.20 -2.22
C ALA A 216 -7.04 -7.51 -2.56
N ALA A 217 -7.89 -7.85 -1.58
CA ALA A 217 -9.23 -8.34 -1.85
C ALA A 217 -10.15 -7.47 -2.69
N HIS A 218 -9.99 -6.16 -2.58
CA HIS A 218 -10.74 -5.18 -3.33
C HIS A 218 -10.26 -4.98 -4.78
N ALA A 219 -9.04 -5.42 -5.12
CA ALA A 219 -8.44 -5.07 -6.41
C ALA A 219 -9.26 -5.63 -7.58
N GLY A 220 -9.74 -6.88 -7.46
CA GLY A 220 -10.49 -7.54 -8.54
C GLY A 220 -11.75 -6.80 -9.01
N PRO A 221 -12.68 -6.39 -8.11
CA PRO A 221 -13.82 -5.56 -8.49
C PRO A 221 -13.44 -4.21 -9.13
N VAL A 222 -12.45 -3.50 -8.57
CA VAL A 222 -12.01 -2.20 -9.11
C VAL A 222 -11.44 -2.34 -10.51
N LEU A 223 -10.48 -3.27 -10.67
CA LEU A 223 -9.80 -3.49 -11.95
C LEU A 223 -10.78 -3.94 -13.04
N ARG A 224 -11.75 -4.81 -12.72
CA ARG A 224 -12.80 -5.19 -13.68
C ARG A 224 -13.66 -3.99 -14.09
N ALA A 225 -14.08 -3.17 -13.14
CA ALA A 225 -14.86 -1.97 -13.46
C ALA A 225 -14.08 -0.99 -14.36
N ALA A 226 -12.78 -0.85 -14.15
CA ALA A 226 -11.91 -0.01 -15.00
C ALA A 226 -11.63 -0.62 -16.38
N VAL A 227 -11.62 -1.95 -16.51
CA VAL A 227 -11.53 -2.63 -17.82
C VAL A 227 -12.83 -2.43 -18.61
N ASP A 228 -13.97 -2.68 -17.96
CA ASP A 228 -15.29 -2.71 -18.61
C ASP A 228 -15.83 -1.30 -18.93
N ALA A 229 -15.47 -0.31 -18.12
CA ALA A 229 -15.96 1.07 -18.18
C ALA A 229 -14.86 2.05 -17.70
N PRO A 230 -13.79 2.25 -18.49
CA PRO A 230 -12.61 3.05 -18.11
C PRO A 230 -12.96 4.50 -17.74
N GLU A 231 -14.02 5.07 -18.30
CA GLU A 231 -14.53 6.41 -17.97
C GLU A 231 -14.95 6.56 -16.50
N LYS A 232 -15.22 5.45 -15.79
CA LYS A 232 -15.51 5.49 -14.35
C LYS A 232 -14.33 5.92 -13.50
N VAL A 233 -13.11 5.85 -14.03
CA VAL A 233 -11.90 6.33 -13.36
C VAL A 233 -11.99 7.83 -13.16
N SER A 234 -12.10 8.62 -14.23
CA SER A 234 -12.16 10.08 -14.16
C SER A 234 -13.45 10.60 -13.50
N GLN A 235 -14.54 9.83 -13.55
CA GLN A 235 -15.80 10.16 -12.89
C GLN A 235 -15.82 9.85 -11.38
N ALA A 236 -14.73 9.35 -10.80
CA ALA A 236 -14.68 8.87 -9.41
C ALA A 236 -15.78 7.84 -9.07
N ALA A 237 -16.15 7.00 -10.05
CA ALA A 237 -17.28 6.07 -10.00
C ALA A 237 -16.86 4.59 -9.87
N LEU A 238 -15.57 4.33 -9.66
CA LEU A 238 -15.07 2.97 -9.38
C LEU A 238 -15.58 2.45 -8.02
N PRO A 239 -15.72 1.13 -7.85
CA PRO A 239 -16.09 0.54 -6.56
C PRO A 239 -15.07 0.87 -5.46
N ASP A 240 -15.36 1.83 -4.59
CA ASP A 240 -14.40 2.24 -3.55
C ASP A 240 -14.44 1.28 -2.34
N PRO A 241 -13.35 0.55 -2.04
CA PRO A 241 -13.26 -0.29 -0.84
C PRO A 241 -13.39 0.48 0.48
N ARG A 242 -13.21 1.80 0.46
CA ARG A 242 -13.38 2.69 1.61
C ARG A 242 -14.84 3.02 1.89
N ARG A 243 -15.73 2.97 0.88
CA ARG A 243 -17.13 3.45 0.98
C ARG A 243 -18.17 2.35 1.21
N HIS A 244 -17.92 1.10 0.82
CA HIS A 244 -18.91 0.03 0.96
C HIS A 244 -18.28 -1.30 1.40
N PHE A 245 -18.66 -1.82 2.59
CA PHE A 245 -18.67 -3.26 2.77
C PHE A 245 -19.65 -3.78 3.83
N ALA A 246 -20.73 -4.41 3.37
CA ALA A 246 -21.45 -5.45 4.10
C ALA A 246 -21.02 -6.83 3.55
N LEU A 247 -20.41 -7.67 4.40
CA LEU A 247 -20.38 -9.16 4.32
C LEU A 247 -19.40 -9.98 3.40
N ARG A 248 -18.39 -9.45 2.69
CA ARG A 248 -17.52 -10.29 1.81
C ARG A 248 -16.16 -10.66 2.39
N ALA A 249 -15.73 -10.11 3.53
CA ALA A 249 -14.48 -10.56 4.17
C ALA A 249 -14.52 -12.05 4.59
N LEU A 250 -15.72 -12.64 4.73
CA LEU A 250 -15.92 -14.06 5.06
C LEU A 250 -15.90 -14.99 3.82
N VAL A 251 -15.97 -14.44 2.60
CA VAL A 251 -16.09 -15.21 1.34
C VAL A 251 -15.04 -14.81 0.30
N SER A 252 -14.31 -13.71 0.51
CA SER A 252 -13.32 -13.22 -0.44
C SER A 252 -12.09 -14.11 -0.43
N ARG A 253 -11.90 -14.87 -1.51
CA ARG A 253 -10.67 -15.62 -1.78
C ARG A 253 -9.52 -14.67 -2.11
N TRP A 254 -8.83 -14.27 -1.05
CA TRP A 254 -7.47 -13.73 -1.04
C TRP A 254 -6.71 -14.42 0.07
#